data_AF-A0AAF3FQX5-F1
#
_entry.id   AF-A0AAF3FQX5-F1
#
_cell.length_a   1.000
_cell.length_b   1.000
_cell.length_c   1.000
_cell.angle_alpha   90.00
_cell.angle_beta   90.00
_cell.angle_gamma   90.00
#
_symmetry.space_group_name_H-M   'P 1'
#
loop_
_entity.id
_entity.type
_entity.pdbx_description
1 polymer ?
#
loop_
_entity_poly.entity_id
_entity_poly.type
_entity_poly.pdbx_seq_one_letter_code
_entity_poly.pdbx_strand_id
1 'polypeptide(L)'
;MLVLDSTSRTQFLRHAPKTVKKMNDMEFVILNGYNKVGDNSNVNLLPIIAHQLAVTKSYPLLTKDGQIELAKILPINASIDPDTIDFIWKEMKARGCETLFNDDIMHRSRGILHYPAKYFLPGFSRPPADHYYRPFYTNFYTETENHWKICYEGRQMPEEFADPWFHFTRFTADRYAFGFNFITSMTHDDPNNLQVIDEYLAKRLELLDNADALENTVLLIMGDHGQRLNGMTHDDPNNLQVIDEYLAKRLELLDNADALENTVLLIMGDHGQRLNGATQTFAGRIEERTPLMAIYLPKRLRELFPEESQTLLDNSNRFTSNFDVHEMLLDFIEGKIGDKRKRRDDARGTSLFLPIPSTRSCLENNVVEFGFIEAHCSMKTTRDEKLSILFRLKHRFNSNEFSITIPPLIRDSQNVTLFGLNFCF
;
A
#
# COMPACT_ATOMS: atom_id res chain seq x y z
N MET A 1 8.41 -6.49 8.55
CA MET A 1 7.44 -5.63 7.85
C MET A 1 8.22 -4.53 7.13
N LEU A 2 7.93 -4.36 5.84
CA LEU A 2 8.37 -3.23 5.03
C LEU A 2 7.14 -2.40 4.68
N VAL A 3 7.10 -1.17 5.16
CA VAL A 3 5.98 -0.25 4.99
C VAL A 3 6.45 0.92 4.14
N LEU A 4 5.77 1.14 3.02
CA LEU A 4 6.02 2.23 2.08
C LEU A 4 4.93 3.29 2.27
N ASP A 5 5.31 4.47 2.76
CA ASP A 5 4.39 5.57 2.98
C ASP A 5 3.65 5.94 1.69
N SER A 6 2.35 6.26 1.79
CA SER A 6 1.56 6.82 0.69
C SER A 6 1.51 5.92 -0.56
N THR A 7 1.68 4.62 -0.39
CA THR A 7 1.71 3.63 -1.48
C THR A 7 0.41 2.83 -1.59
N SER A 8 -0.37 3.10 -2.64
CA SER A 8 -1.56 2.30 -2.96
C SER A 8 -1.19 0.95 -3.59
N ARG A 9 -2.13 -0.01 -3.55
CA ARG A 9 -1.95 -1.29 -4.26
C ARG A 9 -1.80 -1.06 -5.76
N THR A 10 -2.66 -0.26 -6.38
CA THR A 10 -2.62 -0.02 -7.83
C THR A 10 -1.36 0.74 -8.25
N GLN A 11 -0.90 1.71 -7.45
CA GLN A 11 0.37 2.39 -7.65
C GLN A 11 1.53 1.41 -7.61
N PHE A 12 1.60 0.54 -6.60
CA PHE A 12 2.68 -0.46 -6.50
C PHE A 12 2.69 -1.40 -7.70
N LEU A 13 1.51 -1.86 -8.13
CA LEU A 13 1.38 -2.72 -9.32
C LEU A 13 1.84 -2.05 -10.62
N ARG A 14 1.69 -0.73 -10.75
CA ARG A 14 2.14 0.03 -11.94
C ARG A 14 3.63 0.36 -11.88
N HIS A 15 4.12 0.76 -10.72
CA HIS A 15 5.45 1.38 -10.58
C HIS A 15 6.53 0.41 -10.09
N ALA A 16 6.17 -0.80 -9.63
CA ALA A 16 7.14 -1.82 -9.22
C ALA A 16 6.96 -3.17 -9.96
N PRO A 17 6.91 -3.20 -11.31
CA PRO A 17 6.60 -4.42 -12.06
C PRO A 17 7.61 -5.56 -11.86
N LYS A 18 8.92 -5.28 -11.69
CA LYS A 18 9.93 -6.32 -11.43
C LYS A 18 9.71 -6.95 -10.05
N THR A 19 9.44 -6.12 -9.05
CA THR A 19 9.15 -6.55 -7.67
C THR A 19 7.87 -7.36 -7.62
N VAL A 20 6.82 -6.90 -8.30
CA VAL A 20 5.53 -7.62 -8.41
C VAL A 20 5.72 -8.98 -9.08
N LYS A 21 6.50 -9.06 -10.15
CA LYS A 21 6.84 -10.35 -10.77
C LYS A 21 7.52 -11.27 -9.77
N LYS A 22 8.55 -10.80 -9.05
CA LYS A 22 9.24 -11.62 -8.05
C LYS A 22 8.32 -12.05 -6.90
N MET A 23 7.44 -11.16 -6.42
CA MET A 23 6.45 -11.48 -5.40
C MET A 23 5.46 -12.55 -5.88
N ASN A 24 5.02 -12.50 -7.14
CA ASN A 24 4.17 -13.54 -7.73
C ASN A 24 4.91 -14.88 -7.84
N ASP A 25 6.17 -14.87 -8.28
CA ASP A 25 7.03 -16.07 -8.36
C ASP A 25 7.23 -16.71 -6.96
N MET A 26 7.19 -15.90 -5.90
CA MET A 26 7.28 -16.32 -4.48
C MET A 26 5.92 -16.60 -3.82
N GLU A 27 4.82 -16.53 -4.57
CA GLU A 27 3.47 -16.80 -4.08
C GLU A 27 3.01 -15.87 -2.93
N PHE A 28 3.37 -14.59 -2.98
CA PHE A 28 2.78 -13.60 -2.07
C PHE A 28 1.26 -13.53 -2.23
N VAL A 29 0.56 -13.42 -1.09
CA VAL A 29 -0.88 -13.15 -1.05
C VAL A 29 -1.10 -11.65 -0.98
N ILE A 30 -1.67 -11.08 -2.04
CA ILE A 30 -2.08 -9.66 -2.07
C ILE A 30 -3.52 -9.56 -1.60
N LEU A 31 -3.78 -8.78 -0.53
CA LEU A 31 -5.13 -8.53 -0.04
C LEU A 31 -5.83 -7.47 -0.92
N ASN A 32 -6.62 -7.91 -1.89
CA ASN A 32 -7.39 -7.06 -2.80
C ASN A 32 -8.49 -6.27 -2.09
N GLY A 33 -9.06 -6.83 -1.02
CA GLY A 33 -10.11 -6.16 -0.23
C GLY A 33 -9.59 -5.37 0.98
N TYR A 34 -8.27 -5.25 1.16
CA TYR A 34 -7.68 -4.48 2.26
C TYR A 34 -7.91 -2.98 2.09
N ASN A 35 -8.39 -2.35 3.16
CA ASN A 35 -8.67 -0.92 3.22
C ASN A 35 -8.07 -0.30 4.47
N LYS A 36 -7.61 0.94 4.30
CA LYS A 36 -7.17 1.77 5.41
C LYS A 36 -8.36 2.16 6.29
N VAL A 37 -8.13 2.33 7.59
CA VAL A 37 -9.18 2.71 8.56
C VAL A 37 -9.33 4.20 8.73
N GLY A 38 -8.28 4.95 8.38
CA GLY A 38 -8.27 6.39 8.52
C GLY A 38 -7.35 7.06 7.54
N ASP A 39 -7.20 8.34 7.76
CA ASP A 39 -6.59 9.21 6.78
C ASP A 39 -5.06 9.21 6.89
N ASN A 40 -4.50 9.51 8.06
CA ASN A 40 -3.05 9.65 8.26
C ASN A 40 -2.31 8.32 8.49
N SER A 41 -0.99 8.33 8.32
CA SER A 41 -0.11 7.18 8.60
C SER A 41 -0.30 6.60 10.01
N ASN A 42 -0.31 7.46 11.03
CA ASN A 42 -0.45 7.05 12.42
C ASN A 42 -1.74 6.28 12.71
N VAL A 43 -2.87 6.73 12.13
CA VAL A 43 -4.16 6.07 12.36
C VAL A 43 -4.29 4.74 11.64
N ASN A 44 -3.46 4.50 10.62
CA ASN A 44 -3.41 3.22 9.90
C ASN A 44 -2.37 2.27 10.51
N LEU A 45 -1.21 2.77 10.93
CA LEU A 45 -0.14 1.93 11.47
C LEU A 45 -0.40 1.51 12.92
N LEU A 46 -0.85 2.42 13.80
CA LEU A 46 -1.08 2.09 15.22
C LEU A 46 -2.04 0.92 15.44
N PRO A 47 -3.18 0.80 14.72
CA PRO A 47 -4.03 -0.38 14.81
C PRO A 47 -3.31 -1.70 14.53
N ILE A 48 -2.26 -1.70 13.69
CA ILE A 48 -1.48 -2.89 13.33
C ILE A 48 -0.41 -3.17 14.38
N ILE A 49 0.38 -2.16 14.76
CA ILE A 49 1.62 -2.35 15.52
C ILE A 49 1.46 -2.18 17.04
N ALA A 50 0.33 -1.68 17.52
CA ALA A 50 0.07 -1.46 18.93
C ALA A 50 -1.25 -2.07 19.38
N HIS A 51 -1.29 -2.53 20.64
CA HIS A 51 -2.54 -2.79 21.34
C HIS A 51 -3.37 -1.51 21.48
N GLN A 52 -4.64 -1.62 21.85
CA GLN A 52 -5.48 -0.44 22.04
C GLN A 52 -4.89 0.50 23.09
N LEU A 53 -4.66 1.75 22.70
CA LEU A 53 -4.10 2.76 23.58
C LEU A 53 -5.01 2.98 24.80
N ALA A 54 -4.43 2.97 26.00
CA ALA A 54 -5.19 3.14 27.25
C ALA A 54 -6.02 4.43 27.24
N VAL A 55 -5.44 5.53 26.73
CA VAL A 55 -6.09 6.84 26.63
C VAL A 55 -7.28 6.87 25.67
N THR A 56 -7.39 5.93 24.73
CA THR A 56 -8.50 5.89 23.76
C THR A 56 -9.66 4.98 24.21
N LYS A 57 -9.49 4.20 25.29
CA LYS A 57 -10.53 3.29 25.79
C LYS A 57 -11.81 4.03 26.19
N SER A 58 -11.69 5.25 26.75
CA SER A 58 -12.82 6.08 27.16
C SER A 58 -13.56 6.78 26.02
N TYR A 59 -12.95 6.91 24.84
CA TYR A 59 -13.62 7.53 23.70
C TYR A 59 -14.75 6.62 23.20
N PRO A 60 -15.90 7.20 22.78
CA PRO A 60 -16.97 6.42 22.18
C PRO A 60 -16.47 5.75 20.89
N LEU A 61 -17.07 4.63 20.52
CA LEU A 61 -16.79 4.00 19.22
C LEU A 61 -17.30 4.86 18.07
N LEU A 62 -18.44 5.54 18.29
CA LEU A 62 -19.14 6.32 17.28
C LEU A 62 -19.24 7.79 17.66
N THR A 63 -19.15 8.65 16.66
CA THR A 63 -19.54 10.05 16.74
C THR A 63 -21.05 10.18 16.91
N LYS A 64 -21.54 11.39 17.20
CA LYS A 64 -22.99 11.66 17.30
C LYS A 64 -23.73 11.36 16.00
N ASP A 65 -23.04 11.46 14.87
CA ASP A 65 -23.59 11.22 13.53
C ASP A 65 -23.47 9.74 13.11
N GLY A 66 -23.06 8.85 14.03
CA GLY A 66 -23.00 7.40 13.80
C GLY A 66 -21.76 6.91 13.05
N GLN A 67 -20.75 7.75 12.85
CA GLN A 67 -19.49 7.38 12.18
C GLN A 67 -18.45 6.88 13.17
N ILE A 68 -17.47 6.09 12.71
CA ILE A 68 -16.33 5.67 13.55
C ILE A 68 -15.57 6.91 14.07
N GLU A 69 -15.40 6.98 15.39
CA GLU A 69 -14.66 8.05 16.05
C GLU A 69 -13.16 7.81 15.91
N LEU A 70 -12.46 8.64 15.11
CA LEU A 70 -11.01 8.54 14.92
C LEU A 70 -10.23 8.71 16.24
N ALA A 71 -10.76 9.45 17.20
CA ALA A 71 -10.16 9.57 18.52
C ALA A 71 -10.13 8.25 19.30
N LYS A 72 -10.89 7.23 18.87
CA LYS A 72 -10.80 5.84 19.36
C LYS A 72 -9.47 5.17 18.99
N ILE A 73 -8.83 5.62 17.91
CA ILE A 73 -7.54 5.11 17.44
C ILE A 73 -6.40 6.01 17.90
N LEU A 74 -6.51 7.31 17.63
CA LEU A 74 -5.48 8.30 17.94
C LEU A 74 -6.14 9.52 18.59
N PRO A 75 -5.84 9.82 19.87
CA PRO A 75 -6.51 10.88 20.61
C PRO A 75 -6.24 12.25 20.01
N ILE A 76 -7.25 13.11 20.02
CA ILE A 76 -7.18 14.45 19.43
C ILE A 76 -6.76 15.55 20.43
N ASN A 77 -6.88 15.27 21.72
CA ASN A 77 -6.69 16.24 22.82
C ASN A 77 -5.61 15.80 23.83
N ALA A 78 -4.73 14.87 23.46
CA ALA A 78 -3.65 14.41 24.32
C ALA A 78 -2.47 13.96 23.47
N SER A 79 -1.29 14.47 23.77
CA SER A 79 -0.02 13.95 23.23
C SER A 79 0.35 12.69 24.01
N ILE A 80 0.64 11.62 23.30
CA ILE A 80 0.98 10.32 23.87
C ILE A 80 2.48 10.23 24.03
N ASP A 81 2.92 9.67 25.14
CA ASP A 81 4.30 9.22 25.30
C ASP A 81 4.51 7.88 24.55
N PRO A 82 5.31 7.83 23.46
CA PRO A 82 5.58 6.59 22.74
C PRO A 82 6.19 5.48 23.61
N ASP A 83 6.90 5.83 24.68
CA ASP A 83 7.48 4.83 25.61
C ASP A 83 6.41 4.04 26.37
N THR A 84 5.21 4.61 26.52
CA THR A 84 4.09 4.01 27.27
C THR A 84 3.17 3.15 26.40
N ILE A 85 3.32 3.20 25.08
CA ILE A 85 2.48 2.43 24.17
C ILE A 85 2.86 0.95 24.19
N ASP A 86 1.86 0.08 24.33
CA ASP A 86 1.99 -1.38 24.27
C ASP A 86 2.15 -1.86 22.81
N PHE A 87 3.35 -1.72 22.28
CA PHE A 87 3.70 -2.14 20.92
C PHE A 87 3.97 -3.64 20.82
N ILE A 88 3.64 -4.22 19.67
CA ILE A 88 3.91 -5.63 19.33
C ILE A 88 5.39 -5.97 19.49
N TRP A 89 6.30 -5.09 19.07
CA TRP A 89 7.74 -5.38 19.19
C TRP A 89 8.20 -5.43 20.65
N LYS A 90 7.55 -4.69 21.58
CA LYS A 90 7.86 -4.80 23.02
C LYS A 90 7.44 -6.17 23.56
N GLU A 91 6.28 -6.68 23.13
CA GLU A 91 5.82 -8.02 23.49
C GLU A 91 6.73 -9.11 22.90
N MET A 92 7.12 -8.97 21.63
CA MET A 92 8.08 -9.86 20.98
C MET A 92 9.43 -9.85 21.69
N LYS A 93 9.93 -8.67 22.09
CA LYS A 93 11.17 -8.54 22.86
C LYS A 93 11.09 -9.28 24.19
N ALA A 94 9.97 -9.14 24.91
CA ALA A 94 9.74 -9.85 26.17
C ALA A 94 9.73 -11.39 26.00
N ARG A 95 9.41 -11.88 24.80
CA ARG A 95 9.47 -13.30 24.42
C ARG A 95 10.84 -13.74 23.87
N GLY A 96 11.85 -12.87 23.94
CA GLY A 96 13.22 -13.18 23.51
C GLY A 96 13.52 -12.90 22.04
N CYS A 97 12.63 -12.19 21.31
CA CYS A 97 12.88 -11.83 19.93
C CYS A 97 13.90 -10.68 19.80
N GLU A 98 14.70 -10.73 18.75
CA GLU A 98 15.48 -9.59 18.26
C GLU A 98 14.53 -8.59 17.58
N THR A 99 14.69 -7.29 17.83
CA THR A 99 13.72 -6.28 17.38
C THR A 99 14.34 -5.16 16.55
N LEU A 100 13.67 -4.79 15.45
CA LEU A 100 14.03 -3.63 14.63
C LEU A 100 12.88 -2.63 14.60
N PHE A 101 13.21 -1.37 14.86
CA PHE A 101 12.38 -0.22 14.54
C PHE A 101 13.18 0.76 13.68
N ASN A 102 12.77 0.89 12.42
CA ASN A 102 13.32 1.82 11.45
C ASN A 102 12.20 2.72 10.93
N ASP A 103 12.26 4.03 11.21
CA ASP A 103 11.43 5.03 10.56
C ASP A 103 12.32 6.03 9.82
N ASP A 104 12.24 6.04 8.50
CA ASP A 104 12.78 7.11 7.69
C ASP A 104 12.00 8.40 7.99
N ILE A 105 12.70 9.43 8.48
CA ILE A 105 12.07 10.59 9.10
C ILE A 105 11.87 11.79 8.16
N MET A 106 12.47 11.80 6.96
CA MET A 106 12.48 12.91 5.98
C MET A 106 13.06 14.26 6.48
N HIS A 107 12.99 14.56 7.78
CA HIS A 107 13.45 15.78 8.44
C HIS A 107 13.72 15.47 9.92
N ARG A 108 14.72 16.10 10.55
CA ARG A 108 15.14 15.80 11.95
C ARG A 108 14.05 15.98 13.01
N SER A 109 13.10 16.88 12.77
CA SER A 109 11.95 17.13 13.66
C SER A 109 10.74 16.23 13.40
N ARG A 110 10.82 15.31 12.44
CA ARG A 110 9.74 14.39 12.04
C ARG A 110 10.04 12.96 12.48
N GLY A 111 9.22 12.02 12.02
CA GLY A 111 9.25 10.59 12.35
C GLY A 111 7.87 10.11 12.77
N ILE A 112 7.53 8.87 12.44
CA ILE A 112 6.16 8.34 12.55
C ILE A 112 5.63 8.37 13.98
N LEU A 113 6.50 8.30 15.00
CA LEU A 113 6.12 8.40 16.42
C LEU A 113 6.76 9.61 17.14
N HIS A 114 7.30 10.56 16.38
CA HIS A 114 7.93 11.79 16.88
C HIS A 114 7.17 13.04 16.44
N TYR A 115 6.30 12.92 15.43
CA TYR A 115 5.54 14.00 14.83
C TYR A 115 4.11 13.56 14.49
N PRO A 116 3.13 14.48 14.49
CA PRO A 116 3.20 15.83 15.05
C PRO A 116 3.14 15.87 16.58
N ALA A 117 3.67 16.96 17.17
CA ALA A 117 3.66 17.19 18.62
C ALA A 117 2.26 17.19 19.26
N LYS A 118 1.22 17.38 18.45
CA LYS A 118 -0.18 17.23 18.87
C LYS A 118 -0.53 15.80 19.28
N TYR A 119 0.08 14.79 18.65
CA TYR A 119 -0.22 13.38 18.88
C TYR A 119 0.83 12.69 19.74
N PHE A 120 2.09 13.13 19.68
CA PHE A 120 3.18 12.50 20.41
C PHE A 120 3.98 13.53 21.19
N LEU A 121 4.49 13.12 22.35
CA LEU A 121 5.64 13.77 22.96
C LEU A 121 6.86 13.67 22.00
N PRO A 122 7.99 14.35 22.27
CA PRO A 122 9.17 14.38 21.40
C PRO A 122 9.91 13.03 21.17
N GLY A 123 9.19 11.95 20.88
CA GLY A 123 9.75 10.64 20.59
C GLY A 123 9.91 9.73 21.79
N PHE A 124 10.74 8.71 21.58
CA PHE A 124 11.15 7.79 22.62
C PHE A 124 12.30 8.37 23.45
N SER A 125 12.20 8.27 24.77
CA SER A 125 13.27 8.62 25.73
C SER A 125 14.39 7.57 25.78
N ARG A 126 14.14 6.35 25.28
CA ARG A 126 15.09 5.24 25.16
C ARG A 126 14.90 4.50 23.84
N PRO A 127 15.90 3.77 23.32
CA PRO A 127 15.72 2.97 22.12
C PRO A 127 14.52 2.01 22.25
N PRO A 128 13.52 2.05 21.34
CA PRO A 128 12.31 1.25 21.46
C PRO A 128 12.49 -0.21 21.02
N ALA A 129 13.60 -0.53 20.37
CA ALA A 129 13.96 -1.82 19.80
C ALA A 129 15.49 -2.01 19.86
N ASP A 130 15.97 -3.24 19.69
CA ASP A 130 17.41 -3.58 19.71
C ASP A 130 18.17 -2.86 18.58
N HIS A 131 17.56 -2.83 17.39
CA HIS A 131 18.05 -2.08 16.25
C HIS A 131 17.16 -0.86 16.05
N TYR A 132 17.72 0.33 16.25
CA TYR A 132 17.00 1.60 16.18
C TYR A 132 17.78 2.63 15.36
N TYR A 133 17.23 3.04 14.23
CA TYR A 133 17.95 3.82 13.21
C TYR A 133 17.78 5.34 13.32
N ARG A 134 17.00 5.86 14.27
CA ARG A 134 16.81 7.32 14.40
C ARG A 134 18.11 8.11 14.60
N PRO A 135 19.12 7.66 15.38
CA PRO A 135 20.39 8.38 15.48
C PRO A 135 21.10 8.52 14.12
N PHE A 136 21.08 7.46 13.30
CA PHE A 136 21.60 7.49 11.94
C PHE A 136 20.86 8.54 11.10
N TYR A 137 19.52 8.52 11.06
CA TYR A 137 18.75 9.50 10.30
C TYR A 137 18.93 10.94 10.80
N THR A 138 19.07 11.14 12.11
CA THR A 138 19.28 12.47 12.67
C THR A 138 20.61 13.07 12.21
N ASN A 139 21.65 12.23 12.16
CA ASN A 139 22.94 12.64 11.59
C ASN A 139 22.82 12.85 10.08
N PHE A 140 22.24 11.90 9.36
CA PHE A 140 22.05 11.95 7.92
C PHE A 140 21.34 13.23 7.46
N TYR A 141 20.19 13.55 8.05
CA TYR A 141 19.45 14.78 7.76
C TYR A 141 20.09 16.05 8.35
N THR A 142 21.14 15.93 9.18
CA THR A 142 21.99 17.08 9.50
C THR A 142 22.90 17.39 8.33
N GLU A 143 23.59 16.36 7.80
CA GLU A 143 24.49 16.47 6.65
C GLU A 143 23.79 16.88 5.35
N THR A 144 22.54 16.44 5.16
CA THR A 144 21.74 16.84 3.99
C THR A 144 20.89 18.09 4.20
N GLU A 145 21.09 18.82 5.31
CA GLU A 145 20.33 20.02 5.66
C GLU A 145 18.80 19.80 5.66
N ASN A 146 18.37 18.61 6.09
CA ASN A 146 17.00 18.11 6.05
C ASN A 146 16.39 17.96 4.64
N HIS A 147 17.20 17.75 3.62
CA HIS A 147 16.73 17.43 2.28
C HIS A 147 17.03 15.98 1.96
N TRP A 148 16.00 15.21 1.63
CA TRP A 148 16.20 13.92 0.98
C TRP A 148 16.37 14.16 -0.53
N LYS A 149 17.07 13.26 -1.22
CA LYS A 149 17.30 13.31 -2.67
C LYS A 149 17.22 11.90 -3.21
N ILE A 150 16.80 11.72 -4.47
CA ILE A 150 16.81 10.38 -5.08
C ILE A 150 18.24 9.83 -5.16
N CYS A 151 19.21 10.67 -5.53
CA CYS A 151 20.62 10.31 -5.60
C CYS A 151 21.45 11.12 -4.59
N TYR A 152 22.34 10.43 -3.87
CA TYR A 152 23.28 11.03 -2.92
C TYR A 152 24.62 10.29 -2.99
N GLU A 153 25.71 11.04 -3.19
CA GLU A 153 27.09 10.51 -3.32
C GLU A 153 27.22 9.34 -4.31
N GLY A 154 26.51 9.40 -5.44
CA GLY A 154 26.55 8.38 -6.48
C GLY A 154 25.73 7.11 -6.20
N ARG A 155 24.96 7.07 -5.10
CA ARG A 155 24.04 5.98 -4.76
C ARG A 155 22.60 6.47 -4.76
N GLN A 156 21.66 5.54 -4.91
CA GLN A 156 20.24 5.83 -4.73
C GLN A 156 19.94 5.89 -3.22
N MET A 157 19.57 7.06 -2.71
CA MET A 157 19.30 7.25 -1.28
C MET A 157 18.20 6.32 -0.73
N PRO A 158 17.12 6.01 -1.48
CA PRO A 158 16.11 5.07 -0.98
C PRO A 158 16.64 3.67 -0.63
N GLU A 159 17.78 3.25 -1.21
CA GLU A 159 18.43 1.98 -0.86
C GLU A 159 18.86 1.97 0.61
N GLU A 160 19.38 3.10 1.12
CA GLU A 160 19.81 3.26 2.52
C GLU A 160 18.65 3.12 3.50
N PHE A 161 17.42 3.41 3.06
CA PHE A 161 16.21 3.32 3.89
C PHE A 161 15.65 1.89 3.91
N ALA A 162 15.82 1.16 2.80
CA ALA A 162 15.40 -0.23 2.65
C ALA A 162 16.44 -1.25 3.16
N ASP A 163 17.73 -0.89 3.19
CA ASP A 163 18.82 -1.75 3.66
C ASP A 163 18.65 -2.26 5.09
N PRO A 164 18.20 -1.45 6.08
CA PRO A 164 17.91 -1.93 7.42
C PRO A 164 16.91 -3.08 7.46
N TRP A 165 15.89 -3.06 6.58
CA TRP A 165 14.93 -4.16 6.45
C TRP A 165 15.59 -5.41 5.87
N PHE A 166 16.29 -5.28 4.74
CA PHE A 166 16.94 -6.41 4.08
C PHE A 166 17.99 -7.08 4.98
N HIS A 167 18.90 -6.28 5.57
CA HIS A 167 19.96 -6.79 6.43
C HIS A 167 19.42 -7.44 7.68
N PHE A 168 18.43 -6.84 8.34
CA PHE A 168 17.82 -7.42 9.53
C PHE A 168 17.14 -8.76 9.20
N THR A 169 16.32 -8.82 8.14
CA THR A 169 15.67 -10.07 7.72
C THR A 169 16.66 -11.18 7.43
N ARG A 170 17.78 -10.87 6.76
CA ARG A 170 18.84 -11.85 6.51
C ARG A 170 19.60 -12.25 7.78
N PHE A 171 19.91 -11.29 8.63
CA PHE A 171 20.68 -11.50 9.87
C PHE A 171 19.91 -12.34 10.89
N THR A 172 18.59 -12.20 10.95
CA THR A 172 17.73 -12.92 11.92
C THR A 172 17.04 -14.13 11.32
N ALA A 173 17.50 -14.66 10.18
CA ALA A 173 16.85 -15.77 9.47
C ALA A 173 16.71 -17.05 10.33
N ASP A 174 17.63 -17.27 11.27
CA ASP A 174 17.69 -18.42 12.17
C ASP A 174 17.23 -18.12 13.61
N ARG A 175 16.59 -16.96 13.84
CA ARG A 175 16.23 -16.46 15.17
C ARG A 175 14.79 -15.96 15.21
N TYR A 176 14.23 -15.89 16.41
CA TYR A 176 12.97 -15.17 16.62
C TYR A 176 13.22 -13.68 16.49
N ALA A 177 12.51 -13.03 15.59
CA ALA A 177 12.67 -11.60 15.35
C ALA A 177 11.37 -10.91 14.94
N PHE A 178 11.28 -9.62 15.26
CA PHE A 178 10.23 -8.74 14.75
C PHE A 178 10.84 -7.44 14.24
N GLY A 179 10.72 -7.20 12.94
CA GLY A 179 11.21 -5.97 12.31
C GLY A 179 10.08 -5.12 11.75
N PHE A 180 10.08 -3.84 12.13
CA PHE A 180 9.24 -2.80 11.55
C PHE A 180 10.13 -1.77 10.83
N ASN A 181 9.91 -1.61 9.53
CA ASN A 181 10.60 -0.65 8.70
C ASN A 181 9.56 0.21 7.95
N PHE A 182 9.59 1.52 8.15
CA PHE A 182 8.74 2.51 7.53
C PHE A 182 9.58 3.49 6.70
N ILE A 183 9.32 3.53 5.39
CA ILE A 183 10.02 4.38 4.43
C ILE A 183 9.08 5.50 4.00
N THR A 184 9.43 6.75 4.31
CA THR A 184 8.61 7.94 4.04
C THR A 184 9.13 8.73 2.85
N SER A 185 10.39 9.13 2.89
CA SER A 185 10.99 10.14 2.02
C SER A 185 10.73 9.87 0.54
N MET A 186 10.88 8.62 0.11
CA MET A 186 10.80 8.27 -1.31
C MET A 186 9.39 8.43 -1.88
N THR A 187 8.36 7.87 -1.24
CA THR A 187 7.01 7.72 -1.83
C THR A 187 6.00 8.75 -1.32
N HIS A 188 6.29 9.44 -0.22
CA HIS A 188 5.33 10.35 0.42
C HIS A 188 4.94 11.53 -0.48
N ASP A 189 5.89 12.17 -1.17
CA ASP A 189 5.60 13.39 -1.97
C ASP A 189 5.36 13.09 -3.45
N ASP A 190 6.08 12.14 -4.03
CA ASP A 190 5.92 11.73 -5.44
C ASP A 190 5.81 10.21 -5.57
N PRO A 191 4.66 9.69 -6.03
CA PRO A 191 4.42 8.26 -6.16
C PRO A 191 5.33 7.57 -7.20
N ASN A 192 5.94 8.32 -8.12
CA ASN A 192 6.75 7.77 -9.21
C ASN A 192 8.14 7.36 -8.76
N ASN A 193 8.62 7.89 -7.63
CA ASN A 193 9.90 7.50 -7.07
C ASN A 193 9.94 6.02 -6.68
N LEU A 194 8.79 5.36 -6.52
CA LEU A 194 8.73 3.92 -6.31
C LEU A 194 9.42 3.14 -7.45
N GLN A 195 9.39 3.66 -8.69
CA GLN A 195 10.05 3.05 -9.84
C GLN A 195 11.57 2.98 -9.69
N VAL A 196 12.15 3.92 -8.92
CA VAL A 196 13.59 3.98 -8.70
C VAL A 196 14.10 2.74 -7.96
N ILE A 197 13.32 2.23 -7.00
CA ILE A 197 13.71 1.08 -6.18
C ILE A 197 13.13 -0.25 -6.65
N ASP A 198 12.39 -0.30 -7.76
CA ASP A 198 11.76 -1.53 -8.23
C ASP A 198 12.79 -2.65 -8.44
N GLU A 199 13.85 -2.35 -9.20
CA GLU A 199 14.92 -3.33 -9.42
C GLU A 199 15.64 -3.71 -8.13
N TYR A 200 15.79 -2.74 -7.22
CA TYR A 200 16.43 -2.95 -5.95
C TYR A 200 15.63 -3.91 -5.05
N LEU A 201 14.35 -3.65 -4.85
CA LEU A 201 13.47 -4.50 -4.05
C LEU A 201 13.34 -5.90 -4.65
N ALA A 202 13.18 -6.02 -5.97
CA ALA A 202 13.15 -7.31 -6.65
C ALA A 202 14.41 -8.14 -6.37
N LYS A 203 15.60 -7.52 -6.49
CA LYS A 203 16.88 -8.18 -6.17
C LYS A 203 17.02 -8.52 -4.70
N ARG A 204 16.57 -7.66 -3.77
CA ARG A 204 16.60 -7.97 -2.33
C ARG A 204 15.71 -9.17 -1.99
N LEU A 205 14.51 -9.25 -2.58
CA LEU A 205 13.63 -10.41 -2.42
C LEU A 205 14.26 -11.68 -2.99
N GLU A 206 14.87 -11.62 -4.17
CA GLU A 206 15.64 -12.73 -4.75
C GLU A 206 16.79 -13.19 -3.86
N LEU A 207 17.55 -12.26 -3.29
CA LEU A 207 18.64 -12.60 -2.38
C LEU A 207 18.15 -13.22 -1.07
N LEU A 208 17.03 -12.76 -0.52
CA LEU A 208 16.44 -13.35 0.69
C LEU A 208 15.92 -14.77 0.43
N ASP A 209 15.29 -14.98 -0.71
CA ASP A 209 14.76 -16.27 -1.17
C ASP A 209 15.90 -17.27 -1.42
N ASN A 210 16.91 -16.90 -2.22
CA ASN A 210 18.06 -17.75 -2.56
C ASN A 210 18.97 -18.07 -1.36
N ALA A 211 18.90 -17.27 -0.29
CA ALA A 211 19.68 -17.49 0.94
C ALA A 211 18.89 -18.26 2.00
N ASP A 212 17.71 -18.79 1.67
CA ASP A 212 16.79 -19.47 2.59
C ASP A 212 16.41 -18.61 3.82
N ALA A 213 16.57 -17.28 3.72
CA ALA A 213 16.26 -16.35 4.82
C ALA A 213 14.75 -16.22 5.08
N LEU A 214 13.94 -16.80 4.20
CA LEU A 214 12.48 -16.76 4.25
C LEU A 214 11.84 -18.08 4.69
N GLU A 215 12.61 -19.14 4.95
CA GLU A 215 12.09 -20.46 5.35
C GLU A 215 11.28 -20.45 6.65
N ASN A 216 11.58 -19.51 7.56
CA ASN A 216 10.83 -19.33 8.81
C ASN A 216 10.36 -17.87 8.99
N THR A 217 10.34 -17.07 7.91
CA THR A 217 10.04 -15.64 7.97
C THR A 217 8.74 -15.29 7.28
N VAL A 218 7.77 -14.78 8.03
CA VAL A 218 6.60 -14.13 7.45
C VAL A 218 6.95 -12.69 7.08
N LEU A 219 6.76 -12.33 5.81
CA LEU A 219 7.11 -11.02 5.29
C LEU A 219 5.86 -10.26 4.86
N LEU A 220 5.67 -9.07 5.42
CA LEU A 220 4.63 -8.12 5.02
C LEU A 220 5.30 -6.97 4.26
N ILE A 221 4.84 -6.73 3.03
CA ILE A 221 5.14 -5.52 2.25
C ILE A 221 3.83 -4.77 2.08
N MET A 222 3.76 -3.53 2.55
CA MET A 222 2.49 -2.80 2.62
C MET A 222 2.65 -1.31 2.43
N GLY A 223 1.54 -0.64 2.11
CA GLY A 223 1.38 0.79 2.30
C GLY A 223 0.49 1.08 3.51
N ASP A 224 0.63 2.26 4.08
CA ASP A 224 -0.24 2.74 5.18
C ASP A 224 -1.54 3.37 4.63
N HIS A 225 -1.43 4.13 3.54
CA HIS A 225 -2.49 4.66 2.70
C HIS A 225 -1.99 4.85 1.27
N GLY A 226 -2.86 5.20 0.31
CA GLY A 226 -2.41 5.65 -1.01
C GLY A 226 -2.10 7.15 -1.05
N GLN A 227 -1.62 7.67 -2.19
CA GLN A 227 -1.13 9.04 -2.27
C GLN A 227 -2.22 10.11 -2.06
N ARG A 228 -1.88 11.15 -1.30
CA ARG A 228 -2.73 12.30 -0.96
C ARG A 228 -2.27 13.55 -1.71
N LEU A 229 -2.83 13.79 -2.88
CA LEU A 229 -2.52 14.93 -3.74
C LEU A 229 -3.13 16.26 -3.25
N ASN A 230 -2.88 16.67 -2.00
CA ASN A 230 -3.23 18.01 -1.51
C ASN A 230 -2.00 18.92 -1.34
N GLY A 231 -0.79 18.45 -1.67
CA GLY A 231 0.40 19.28 -1.81
C GLY A 231 0.55 19.71 -3.26
N MET A 232 0.65 21.02 -3.52
CA MET A 232 0.93 21.56 -4.85
C MET A 232 2.21 20.93 -5.42
N THR A 233 2.05 19.98 -6.33
CA THR A 233 3.07 19.56 -7.28
C THR A 233 2.74 20.20 -8.63
N HIS A 234 3.78 20.66 -9.31
CA HIS A 234 3.72 21.73 -10.31
C HIS A 234 3.58 21.13 -11.72
N ASP A 235 2.41 20.61 -12.11
CA ASP A 235 2.16 20.12 -13.48
C ASP A 235 0.74 20.47 -13.97
N ASP A 236 0.64 21.44 -14.88
CA ASP A 236 -0.63 21.88 -15.50
C ASP A 236 -1.05 20.91 -16.64
N PRO A 237 -2.24 20.27 -16.57
CA PRO A 237 -2.81 19.41 -17.62
C PRO A 237 -2.99 20.11 -18.96
N ASN A 238 -3.10 21.44 -18.97
CA ASN A 238 -3.37 22.19 -20.19
C ASN A 238 -2.20 22.17 -21.18
N ASN A 239 -0.99 21.72 -20.77
CA ASN A 239 0.13 21.54 -21.68
C ASN A 239 -0.12 20.46 -22.74
N LEU A 240 -1.07 19.54 -22.56
CA LEU A 240 -1.45 18.57 -23.59
C LEU A 240 -2.06 19.26 -24.83
N GLN A 241 -2.69 20.43 -24.64
CA GLN A 241 -3.29 21.21 -25.73
C GLN A 241 -2.23 21.73 -26.71
N VAL A 242 -0.97 21.88 -26.27
CA VAL A 242 0.14 22.32 -27.12
C VAL A 242 0.59 21.23 -28.10
N ILE A 243 0.38 19.96 -27.73
CA ILE A 243 0.81 18.79 -28.53
C ILE A 243 -0.33 18.24 -29.40
N ASP A 244 -1.59 18.54 -29.06
CA ASP A 244 -2.79 18.04 -29.74
C ASP A 244 -2.80 18.41 -31.23
N GLU A 245 -2.62 19.69 -31.55
CA GLU A 245 -2.58 20.17 -32.95
C GLU A 245 -1.41 19.55 -33.74
N TYR A 246 -0.28 19.32 -33.08
CA TYR A 246 0.88 18.68 -33.69
C TYR A 246 0.62 17.18 -33.97
N LEU A 247 0.04 16.47 -33.00
CA LEU A 247 -0.28 15.05 -33.12
C LEU A 247 -1.34 14.82 -34.20
N ALA A 248 -2.42 15.62 -34.22
CA ALA A 248 -3.47 15.58 -35.21
C ALA A 248 -2.93 15.74 -36.64
N LYS A 249 -2.07 16.75 -36.87
CA LYS A 249 -1.43 16.96 -38.19
C LYS A 249 -0.53 15.81 -38.60
N ARG A 250 0.12 15.11 -37.66
CA ARG A 250 0.95 13.92 -37.99
C ARG A 250 0.11 12.69 -38.29
N LEU A 251 -1.00 12.50 -37.59
CA LEU A 251 -1.94 11.43 -37.88
C LEU A 251 -2.61 11.65 -39.24
N GLU A 252 -3.00 12.87 -39.56
CA GLU A 252 -3.57 13.23 -40.86
C GLU A 252 -2.57 13.01 -42.01
N LEU A 253 -1.28 13.28 -41.79
CA LEU A 253 -0.24 12.98 -42.79
C LEU A 253 -0.01 11.47 -42.97
N LEU A 254 -0.13 10.68 -41.90
CA LEU A 254 -0.02 9.23 -41.97
C LEU A 254 -1.23 8.61 -42.68
N ASP A 255 -2.42 9.16 -42.44
CA ASP A 255 -3.66 8.75 -43.10
C ASP A 255 -3.65 9.10 -44.60
N ASN A 256 -3.31 10.34 -44.95
CA ASN A 256 -3.22 10.79 -46.35
C ASN A 256 -2.11 10.10 -47.17
N ALA A 257 -1.16 9.45 -46.50
CA ALA A 257 -0.10 8.67 -47.14
C ALA A 257 -0.44 7.17 -47.23
N ASP A 258 -1.68 6.78 -46.90
CA ASP A 258 -2.16 5.39 -46.80
C ASP A 258 -1.28 4.51 -45.86
N ALA A 259 -0.49 5.15 -44.97
CA ALA A 259 0.47 4.45 -44.11
C ALA A 259 -0.21 3.72 -42.94
N LEU A 260 -1.50 3.97 -42.72
CA LEU A 260 -2.30 3.33 -41.68
C LEU A 260 -3.08 2.10 -42.16
N GLU A 261 -3.16 1.82 -43.47
CA GLU A 261 -4.03 0.76 -44.03
C GLU A 261 -3.74 -0.65 -43.48
N ASN A 262 -2.48 -0.93 -43.13
CA ASN A 262 -2.04 -2.21 -42.57
C ASN A 262 -1.29 -2.05 -41.24
N THR A 263 -1.48 -0.92 -40.55
CA THR A 263 -0.74 -0.55 -39.34
C THR A 263 -1.66 -0.49 -38.13
N VAL A 264 -1.33 -1.21 -37.06
CA VAL A 264 -1.97 -1.02 -35.75
C VAL A 264 -1.22 0.07 -35.00
N LEU A 265 -1.81 1.27 -34.96
CA LEU A 265 -1.27 2.40 -34.22
C LEU A 265 -1.87 2.45 -32.81
N LEU A 266 -1.03 2.23 -31.80
CA LEU A 266 -1.39 2.37 -30.39
C LEU A 266 -0.81 3.67 -29.84
N ILE A 267 -1.66 4.63 -29.51
CA ILE A 267 -1.29 5.83 -28.76
C ILE A 267 -1.68 5.58 -27.31
N MET A 268 -0.69 5.48 -26.44
CA MET A 268 -0.89 5.28 -25.00
C MET A 268 -0.07 6.28 -24.20
N GLY A 269 -0.65 6.81 -23.14
CA GLY A 269 0.10 7.48 -22.09
C GLY A 269 0.81 6.41 -21.23
N ASP A 270 2.02 6.71 -20.80
CA ASP A 270 2.77 5.90 -19.85
C ASP A 270 2.17 6.01 -18.42
N HIS A 271 1.56 7.15 -18.10
CA HIS A 271 0.86 7.39 -16.84
C HIS A 271 -0.35 8.35 -16.95
N GLY A 272 -1.17 8.38 -15.90
CA GLY A 272 -2.31 9.31 -15.75
C GLY A 272 -1.92 10.67 -15.16
N GLN A 273 -2.92 11.56 -15.05
CA GLN A 273 -2.75 12.95 -14.60
C GLN A 273 -2.29 13.08 -13.14
N ARG A 274 -1.30 13.94 -12.89
CA ARG A 274 -0.73 14.24 -11.55
C ARG A 274 -1.28 15.54 -10.94
N LEU A 275 -2.59 15.66 -10.76
CA LEU A 275 -3.22 16.87 -10.17
C LEU A 275 -4.09 16.62 -8.94
N ASN A 276 -4.22 17.68 -8.13
CA ASN A 276 -5.13 17.88 -6.98
C ASN A 276 -6.62 17.54 -7.20
N GLY A 277 -7.05 17.28 -8.44
CA GLY A 277 -8.41 16.82 -8.79
C GLY A 277 -8.55 15.30 -8.89
N ALA A 278 -7.47 14.56 -9.17
CA ALA A 278 -7.51 13.11 -9.39
C ALA A 278 -7.92 12.36 -8.11
N THR A 279 -7.45 12.79 -6.94
CA THR A 279 -7.87 12.25 -5.62
C THR A 279 -9.34 12.56 -5.29
N GLN A 280 -9.96 13.55 -5.93
CA GLN A 280 -11.38 13.81 -5.76
C GLN A 280 -12.25 12.92 -6.64
N THR A 281 -11.67 12.34 -7.70
CA THR A 281 -12.36 11.36 -8.54
C THR A 281 -12.64 10.08 -7.78
N PHE A 282 -13.64 9.32 -8.23
CA PHE A 282 -13.95 8.02 -7.66
C PHE A 282 -12.72 7.08 -7.67
N ALA A 283 -12.02 6.98 -8.80
CA ALA A 283 -10.84 6.13 -8.94
C ALA A 283 -9.70 6.54 -8.00
N GLY A 284 -9.39 7.84 -7.91
CA GLY A 284 -8.36 8.32 -6.99
C GLY A 284 -8.68 8.09 -5.52
N ARG A 285 -9.96 8.19 -5.10
CA ARG A 285 -10.36 7.86 -3.72
C ARG A 285 -10.27 6.37 -3.41
N ILE A 286 -10.58 5.50 -4.37
CA ILE A 286 -10.39 4.06 -4.24
C ILE A 286 -8.90 3.75 -4.12
N GLU A 287 -8.08 4.33 -5.00
CA GLU A 287 -6.62 4.18 -4.95
C GLU A 287 -6.05 4.63 -3.60
N GLU A 288 -6.47 5.80 -3.09
CA GLU A 288 -6.04 6.33 -1.81
C GLU A 288 -6.46 5.46 -0.61
N ARG A 289 -7.60 4.75 -0.70
CA ARG A 289 -8.17 3.91 0.38
C ARG A 289 -7.73 2.46 0.35
N THR A 290 -7.13 2.02 -0.75
CA THR A 290 -6.71 0.64 -0.96
C THR A 290 -5.17 0.56 -0.98
N PRO A 291 -4.51 0.77 0.16
CA PRO A 291 -3.07 0.58 0.27
C PRO A 291 -2.66 -0.84 -0.10
N LEU A 292 -1.40 -1.00 -0.49
CA LEU A 292 -0.83 -2.32 -0.66
C LEU A 292 -0.87 -3.09 0.66
N MET A 293 -1.24 -4.36 0.62
CA MET A 293 -0.95 -5.32 1.68
C MET A 293 -0.63 -6.65 1.01
N ALA A 294 0.66 -7.01 1.00
CA ALA A 294 1.15 -8.24 0.44
C ALA A 294 1.86 -9.06 1.53
N ILE A 295 1.47 -10.33 1.64
CA ILE A 295 1.88 -11.22 2.72
C ILE A 295 2.55 -12.45 2.10
N TYR A 296 3.79 -12.69 2.47
CA TYR A 296 4.48 -13.94 2.19
C TYR A 296 4.43 -14.85 3.42
N LEU A 297 3.93 -16.06 3.20
CA LEU A 297 4.00 -17.14 4.17
C LEU A 297 5.09 -18.14 3.74
N PRO A 298 6.04 -18.50 4.62
CA PRO A 298 7.01 -19.54 4.32
C PRO A 298 6.36 -20.85 3.89
N LYS A 299 7.01 -21.60 3.00
CA LYS A 299 6.51 -22.91 2.53
C LYS A 299 6.19 -23.84 3.70
N ARG A 300 7.12 -23.94 4.66
CA ARG A 300 6.94 -24.74 5.87
C ARG A 300 5.68 -24.34 6.66
N LEU A 301 5.38 -23.05 6.76
CA LEU A 301 4.18 -22.58 7.46
C LEU A 301 2.92 -23.00 6.71
N ARG A 302 2.92 -22.88 5.39
CA ARG A 302 1.80 -23.31 4.53
C ARG A 302 1.53 -24.80 4.62
N GLU A 303 2.58 -25.61 4.77
CA GLU A 303 2.48 -27.07 4.96
C GLU A 303 1.98 -27.45 6.35
N LEU A 304 2.42 -26.74 7.40
CA LEU A 304 1.99 -27.00 8.78
C LEU A 304 0.55 -26.54 9.05
N PHE A 305 0.12 -25.45 8.42
CA PHE A 305 -1.17 -24.81 8.63
C PHE A 305 -1.91 -24.59 7.30
N PRO A 306 -2.30 -25.68 6.59
CA PRO A 306 -2.89 -25.58 5.27
C PRO A 306 -4.30 -24.95 5.30
N GLU A 307 -5.07 -25.18 6.36
CA GLU A 307 -6.42 -24.59 6.52
C GLU A 307 -6.33 -23.07 6.72
N GLU A 308 -5.41 -22.60 7.56
CA GLU A 308 -5.18 -21.18 7.82
C GLU A 308 -4.59 -20.48 6.60
N SER A 309 -3.70 -21.14 5.87
CA SER A 309 -3.11 -20.62 4.64
C SER A 309 -4.16 -20.48 3.54
N GLN A 310 -5.05 -21.48 3.40
CA GLN A 310 -6.19 -21.37 2.49
C GLN A 310 -7.17 -20.28 2.95
N THR A 311 -7.39 -20.14 4.25
CA THR A 311 -8.24 -19.08 4.80
C THR A 311 -7.68 -17.69 4.50
N LEU A 312 -6.36 -17.49 4.58
CA LEU A 312 -5.71 -16.24 4.17
C LEU A 312 -5.94 -15.95 2.67
N LEU A 313 -5.83 -16.97 1.81
CA LEU A 313 -6.11 -16.84 0.38
C LEU A 313 -7.57 -16.48 0.12
N ASP A 314 -8.52 -17.11 0.81
CA ASP A 314 -9.94 -16.80 0.69
C ASP A 314 -10.24 -15.38 1.20
N ASN A 315 -9.54 -14.96 2.26
CA ASN A 315 -9.63 -13.63 2.85
C ASN A 315 -8.98 -12.54 2.00
N SER A 316 -8.12 -12.88 1.03
CA SER A 316 -7.49 -11.91 0.12
C SER A 316 -8.51 -11.05 -0.64
N ASN A 317 -9.70 -11.60 -0.91
CA ASN A 317 -10.78 -10.90 -1.61
C ASN A 317 -11.92 -10.46 -0.67
N ARG A 318 -11.69 -10.47 0.65
CA ARG A 318 -12.66 -10.00 1.66
C ARG A 318 -12.33 -8.57 2.09
N PHE A 319 -13.35 -7.86 2.52
CA PHE A 319 -13.19 -6.53 3.09
C PHE A 319 -12.50 -6.65 4.45
N THR A 320 -11.23 -6.25 4.47
CA THR A 320 -10.31 -6.36 5.61
C THR A 320 -9.72 -5.02 5.95
N SER A 321 -9.28 -4.85 7.20
CA SER A 321 -8.67 -3.61 7.67
C SER A 321 -7.43 -3.84 8.51
N ASN A 322 -6.79 -2.74 8.90
CA ASN A 322 -5.59 -2.72 9.75
C ASN A 322 -5.77 -3.56 11.03
N PHE A 323 -6.99 -3.62 11.59
CA PHE A 323 -7.28 -4.41 12.79
C PHE A 323 -7.23 -5.92 12.55
N ASP A 324 -7.58 -6.39 11.36
CA ASP A 324 -7.54 -7.83 11.03
C ASP A 324 -6.09 -8.32 10.91
N VAL A 325 -5.22 -7.48 10.33
CA VAL A 325 -3.77 -7.73 10.27
C VAL A 325 -3.18 -7.80 11.67
N HIS A 326 -3.60 -6.92 12.58
CA HIS A 326 -3.18 -6.98 13.98
C HIS A 326 -3.54 -8.30 14.64
N GLU A 327 -4.78 -8.78 14.48
CA GLU A 327 -5.21 -10.06 15.03
C GLU A 327 -4.40 -11.24 14.45
N MET A 328 -4.03 -11.18 13.17
CA MET A 328 -3.10 -12.15 12.54
C MET A 328 -1.70 -12.07 13.17
N LEU A 329 -1.17 -10.88 13.44
CA LEU A 329 0.12 -10.75 14.12
C LEU A 329 0.07 -11.36 15.52
N LEU A 330 -1.02 -11.13 16.26
CA LEU A 330 -1.20 -11.70 17.59
C LEU A 330 -1.31 -13.24 17.57
N ASP A 331 -1.82 -13.83 16.50
CA ASP A 331 -1.76 -15.28 16.27
C ASP A 331 -0.33 -15.82 16.29
N PHE A 332 0.60 -15.13 15.62
CA PHE A 332 2.02 -15.48 15.63
C PHE A 332 2.65 -15.30 17.00
N ILE A 333 2.38 -14.17 17.65
CA ILE A 333 2.97 -13.83 18.96
C ILE A 333 2.52 -14.85 20.01
N GLU A 334 1.23 -15.17 20.04
CA GLU A 334 0.63 -16.09 21.00
C GLU A 334 0.88 -17.57 20.65
N GLY A 335 1.34 -17.87 19.44
CA GLY A 335 1.57 -19.23 18.96
C GLY A 335 0.27 -20.03 18.77
N LYS A 336 -0.81 -19.36 18.33
CA LYS A 336 -2.17 -19.94 18.27
C LYS A 336 -2.69 -20.23 16.85
N ILE A 337 -1.81 -20.18 15.85
CA ILE A 337 -2.14 -20.62 14.49
C ILE A 337 -2.46 -22.12 14.53
N GLY A 338 -3.52 -22.57 13.84
CA GLY A 338 -3.91 -23.99 13.85
C GLY A 338 -4.77 -24.40 15.05
N ASP A 339 -4.79 -23.60 16.12
CA ASP A 339 -5.77 -23.81 17.17
C ASP A 339 -7.14 -23.50 16.56
N LYS A 340 -8.13 -24.40 16.69
CA LYS A 340 -9.54 -24.19 16.29
C LYS A 340 -10.22 -23.12 17.14
N ARG A 341 -9.56 -21.97 17.25
CA ARG A 341 -9.88 -20.85 18.11
C ARG A 341 -10.92 -20.01 17.42
N LYS A 342 -11.79 -19.44 18.24
CA LYS A 342 -12.73 -18.43 17.80
C LYS A 342 -12.07 -17.07 17.87
N ARG A 343 -12.67 -16.10 17.18
CA ARG A 343 -12.36 -14.69 17.36
C ARG A 343 -12.41 -14.35 18.86
N ARG A 344 -11.42 -13.60 19.36
CA ARG A 344 -11.38 -13.17 20.77
C ARG A 344 -12.53 -12.22 21.07
N ASP A 345 -13.05 -12.27 22.29
CA ASP A 345 -14.20 -11.44 22.68
C ASP A 345 -13.85 -9.95 22.69
N ASP A 346 -12.60 -9.63 23.05
CA ASP A 346 -12.04 -8.27 23.07
C ASP A 346 -11.26 -7.90 21.79
N ALA A 347 -11.28 -8.77 20.77
CA ALA A 347 -10.61 -8.51 19.50
C ALA A 347 -11.15 -7.23 18.84
N ARG A 348 -10.24 -6.47 18.24
CA ARG A 348 -10.60 -5.26 17.45
C ARG A 348 -10.90 -5.58 15.99
N GLY A 349 -10.38 -6.71 15.50
CA GLY A 349 -10.60 -7.22 14.14
C GLY A 349 -10.95 -8.71 14.17
N THR A 350 -10.77 -9.39 13.04
CA THR A 350 -10.79 -10.84 12.92
C THR A 350 -9.47 -11.26 12.28
N SER A 351 -8.78 -12.23 12.87
CA SER A 351 -7.50 -12.71 12.31
C SER A 351 -7.68 -13.14 10.86
N LEU A 352 -6.69 -12.83 10.02
CA LEU A 352 -6.67 -13.25 8.62
C LEU A 352 -6.59 -14.78 8.44
N PHE A 353 -6.29 -15.53 9.51
CA PHE A 353 -6.36 -16.99 9.55
C PHE A 353 -7.73 -17.55 9.96
N LEU A 354 -8.70 -16.68 10.25
CA LEU A 354 -10.09 -17.07 10.51
C LEU A 354 -10.99 -16.59 9.37
N PRO A 355 -12.07 -17.33 9.02
CA PRO A 355 -12.96 -16.93 7.93
C PRO A 355 -13.58 -15.54 8.14
N ILE A 356 -13.38 -14.63 7.19
CA ILE A 356 -13.95 -13.29 7.23
C ILE A 356 -15.22 -13.23 6.35
N PRO A 357 -16.39 -12.83 6.89
CA PRO A 357 -17.63 -12.76 6.12
C PRO A 357 -17.53 -11.81 4.90
N SER A 358 -18.16 -12.19 3.78
CA SER A 358 -18.29 -11.30 2.59
C SER A 358 -19.10 -10.04 2.85
N THR A 359 -19.94 -10.04 3.88
CA THR A 359 -20.98 -9.04 4.10
C THR A 359 -20.59 -8.00 5.14
N ARG A 360 -19.31 -7.93 5.53
CA ARG A 360 -18.86 -6.97 6.54
C ARG A 360 -19.09 -5.54 6.06
N SER A 361 -19.66 -4.73 6.93
CA SER A 361 -19.81 -3.29 6.80
C SER A 361 -18.55 -2.54 7.22
N CYS A 362 -18.53 -1.23 6.99
CA CYS A 362 -17.45 -0.34 7.44
C CYS A 362 -17.43 -0.17 8.95
N LEU A 363 -18.60 -0.17 9.58
CA LEU A 363 -18.74 -0.21 11.04
C LEU A 363 -18.08 -1.46 11.63
N GLU A 364 -18.33 -2.64 11.07
CA GLU A 364 -17.71 -3.90 11.51
C GLU A 364 -16.20 -4.00 11.19
N ASN A 365 -15.68 -3.11 10.33
CA ASN A 365 -14.26 -3.01 10.00
C ASN A 365 -13.54 -1.87 10.70
N ASN A 366 -14.26 -1.05 11.48
CA ASN A 366 -13.77 0.20 12.06
C ASN A 366 -13.18 1.15 11.00
N VAL A 367 -13.76 1.18 9.81
CA VAL A 367 -13.37 2.07 8.70
C VAL A 367 -14.26 3.31 8.73
N VAL A 368 -13.66 4.49 8.71
CA VAL A 368 -14.39 5.77 8.74
C VAL A 368 -15.08 6.03 7.40
N GLU A 369 -16.38 6.30 7.45
CA GLU A 369 -17.19 6.71 6.29
C GLU A 369 -17.01 8.21 6.01
N PHE A 370 -16.27 8.57 4.97
CA PHE A 370 -16.28 9.91 4.40
C PHE A 370 -17.24 9.94 3.21
N GLY A 371 -18.11 10.96 3.10
CA GLY A 371 -19.37 11.01 2.33
C GLY A 371 -19.43 10.62 0.84
N PHE A 372 -18.40 10.01 0.26
CA PHE A 372 -18.43 9.33 -1.06
C PHE A 372 -18.22 7.81 -0.96
N ILE A 373 -18.01 7.28 0.26
CA ILE A 373 -17.73 5.88 0.57
C ILE A 373 -18.99 4.99 0.53
N GLU A 374 -20.17 5.54 0.24
CA GLU A 374 -21.39 4.72 0.04
C GLU A 374 -21.15 3.60 -0.98
N ALA A 375 -20.34 3.79 -2.03
CA ALA A 375 -20.14 2.74 -3.05
C ALA A 375 -19.29 1.53 -2.62
N HIS A 376 -18.55 1.57 -1.49
CA HIS A 376 -17.84 0.40 -0.94
C HIS A 376 -18.46 -0.10 0.36
N CYS A 377 -18.99 0.79 1.22
CA CYS A 377 -19.70 0.39 2.43
C CYS A 377 -21.14 -0.06 2.16
N SER A 378 -21.78 0.39 1.06
CA SER A 378 -23.11 -0.06 0.64
C SER A 378 -23.09 -1.25 -0.32
N MET A 379 -21.92 -1.86 -0.60
CA MET A 379 -21.87 -3.18 -1.23
C MET A 379 -22.34 -4.25 -0.24
N LYS A 380 -23.61 -4.17 0.18
CA LYS A 380 -24.39 -5.37 0.45
C LYS A 380 -24.36 -6.14 -0.86
N THR A 381 -23.46 -7.11 -0.98
CA THR A 381 -23.32 -7.94 -2.17
C THR A 381 -24.62 -8.70 -2.43
N THR A 382 -25.59 -8.07 -3.07
CA THR A 382 -26.62 -8.75 -3.82
C THR A 382 -26.07 -8.94 -5.22
N ARG A 383 -26.30 -10.12 -5.76
CA ARG A 383 -25.79 -10.60 -7.05
C ARG A 383 -26.17 -9.68 -8.23
N ASP A 384 -27.13 -8.77 -8.02
CA ASP A 384 -27.70 -7.86 -9.02
C ASP A 384 -26.92 -6.55 -9.22
N GLU A 385 -26.08 -6.10 -8.28
CA GLU A 385 -25.32 -4.85 -8.45
C GLU A 385 -24.08 -4.97 -9.34
N LYS A 386 -23.55 -6.19 -9.54
CA LYS A 386 -22.50 -6.42 -10.55
C LYS A 386 -22.96 -6.13 -11.97
N LEU A 387 -24.26 -6.27 -12.25
CA LEU A 387 -24.85 -6.00 -13.56
C LEU A 387 -25.22 -4.52 -13.76
N SER A 388 -25.53 -3.79 -12.68
CA SER A 388 -25.96 -2.38 -12.77
C SER A 388 -24.82 -1.41 -13.06
N ILE A 389 -23.60 -1.69 -12.60
CA ILE A 389 -22.40 -0.90 -12.93
C ILE A 389 -22.03 -1.07 -14.42
N LEU A 390 -22.16 -2.28 -14.95
CA LEU A 390 -22.01 -2.56 -16.39
C LEU A 390 -23.10 -1.90 -17.24
N PHE A 391 -24.35 -1.80 -16.74
CA PHE A 391 -25.46 -1.16 -17.46
C PHE A 391 -25.46 0.37 -17.40
N ARG A 392 -24.95 1.00 -16.33
CA ARG A 392 -24.90 2.48 -16.22
C ARG A 392 -23.83 3.13 -17.10
N LEU A 393 -22.78 2.40 -17.49
CA LEU A 393 -21.83 2.86 -18.51
C LEU A 393 -22.47 2.95 -19.90
N LYS A 394 -23.51 2.16 -20.18
CA LYS A 394 -24.19 2.14 -21.47
C LYS A 394 -25.19 3.30 -21.66
N HIS A 395 -25.65 3.93 -20.57
CA HIS A 395 -26.68 4.99 -20.63
C HIS A 395 -26.16 6.44 -20.56
N ARG A 396 -24.84 6.66 -20.39
CA ARG A 396 -24.25 8.01 -20.48
C ARG A 396 -23.62 8.36 -21.84
N PHE A 397 -23.67 7.46 -22.82
CA PHE A 397 -23.28 7.72 -24.20
C PHE A 397 -24.50 7.73 -25.12
N ASN A 398 -25.46 8.61 -24.83
CA ASN A 398 -26.53 8.94 -25.77
C ASN A 398 -26.55 10.45 -25.99
N SER A 399 -25.68 10.91 -26.88
CA SER A 399 -25.91 12.08 -27.71
C SER A 399 -25.13 11.90 -29.02
N ASN A 400 -25.86 11.33 -29.97
CA ASN A 400 -25.77 11.41 -31.43
C ASN A 400 -24.48 11.00 -32.18
N GLU A 401 -24.72 10.04 -33.08
CA GLU A 401 -24.02 9.71 -34.33
C GLU A 401 -22.60 9.12 -34.25
N PHE A 402 -22.53 7.81 -34.01
CA PHE A 402 -21.58 6.94 -34.70
C PHE A 402 -22.24 5.58 -35.00
N SER A 403 -22.63 5.36 -36.26
CA SER A 403 -23.03 4.03 -36.73
C SER A 403 -21.78 3.26 -37.14
N ILE A 404 -21.35 2.29 -36.33
CA ILE A 404 -20.32 1.34 -36.75
C ILE A 404 -21.04 0.16 -37.41
N THR A 405 -20.99 0.10 -38.73
CA THR A 405 -21.31 -1.11 -39.49
C THR A 405 -20.09 -2.02 -39.43
N ILE A 406 -20.22 -3.20 -38.83
CA ILE A 406 -19.15 -4.21 -38.77
C ILE A 406 -19.23 -5.01 -40.09
N PRO A 407 -18.22 -4.97 -40.98
CA PRO A 407 -18.15 -5.92 -42.08
C PRO A 407 -17.69 -7.29 -41.56
N PRO A 408 -18.05 -8.40 -42.22
CA PRO A 408 -17.65 -9.72 -41.76
C PRO A 408 -16.14 -9.90 -41.85
N LEU A 409 -15.57 -10.52 -40.80
CA LEU A 409 -14.17 -10.96 -40.71
C LEU A 409 -13.76 -11.76 -41.96
N ILE A 410 -12.94 -11.15 -42.81
CA ILE A 410 -12.16 -11.88 -43.81
C ILE A 410 -10.92 -12.40 -43.09
N ARG A 411 -10.82 -13.73 -42.96
CA ARG A 411 -9.56 -14.39 -42.65
C ARG A 411 -8.72 -14.38 -43.91
N ASP A 412 -7.61 -13.66 -43.90
CA ASP A 412 -6.42 -14.13 -44.58
C ASP A 412 -5.14 -13.63 -43.91
N SER A 413 -4.19 -14.54 -43.81
CA SER A 413 -2.86 -14.34 -43.25
C SER A 413 -1.98 -13.50 -44.18
N GLN A 414 -1.24 -12.52 -43.64
CA GLN A 414 0.22 -12.42 -43.74
C GLN A 414 0.78 -11.12 -43.13
N ASN A 415 1.92 -11.28 -42.43
CA ASN A 415 2.98 -10.32 -42.09
C ASN A 415 2.60 -8.93 -41.54
N VAL A 416 2.54 -8.81 -40.21
CA VAL A 416 2.60 -7.53 -39.48
C VAL A 416 4.03 -7.28 -39.00
N THR A 417 4.60 -6.11 -39.31
CA THR A 417 5.91 -5.68 -38.79
C THR A 417 5.70 -4.61 -37.72
N LEU A 418 6.20 -4.84 -36.50
CA LEU A 418 6.20 -3.84 -35.43
C LEU A 418 7.44 -2.93 -35.55
N PHE A 419 7.24 -1.62 -35.47
CA PHE A 419 8.31 -0.65 -35.18
C PHE A 419 7.95 0.14 -33.93
N GLY A 420 8.90 0.22 -32.99
CA GLY A 420 8.87 1.16 -31.86
C GLY A 420 9.89 2.27 -32.08
N LEU A 421 9.45 3.53 -32.00
CA LEU A 421 10.33 4.69 -31.96
C LEU A 421 10.51 5.12 -30.50
N ASN A 422 11.74 5.10 -30.01
CA ASN A 422 12.13 5.71 -28.75
C ASN A 422 12.43 7.20 -28.98
N PHE A 423 11.85 8.08 -28.17
CA PHE A 423 12.35 9.44 -27.99
C PHE A 423 12.75 9.61 -26.52
N CYS A 424 14.02 9.89 -26.27
CA CYS A 424 14.52 10.41 -25.00
C CYS A 424 14.35 11.93 -24.99
N PHE A 425 13.88 12.48 -23.88
CA PHE A 425 14.26 13.82 -23.41
C PHE A 425 14.66 13.74 -21.95
#